data_AF-A0A7V0WVW9-F1
#
_entry.id   AF-A0A7V0WVW9-F1
#
_cell.length_a   1.000
_cell.length_b   1.000
_cell.length_c   1.000
_cell.angle_alpha   90.00
_cell.angle_beta   90.00
_cell.angle_gamma   90.00
#
_symmetry.space_group_name_H-M   'P 1'
#
loop_
_entity.id
_entity.type
_entity.pdbx_description
1 polymer ?
#
loop_
_entity_poly.entity_id
_entity_poly.type
_entity_poly.pdbx_seq_one_letter_code
_entity_poly.pdbx_strand_id
1 'polypeptide(L)'
;MPILLTTLNGFGLNNPNISDIEERIVSIIESIETASSFNQKNELNNELISLFYDALLTENSFDYPFSKVEKVGILTSPNNKLRIITWNIPQAGGNQKYFGFIQTNVNGDQQIFPLADNRKQIETPQLQTLSASSWHGALYYYIRNDIIMGQEVYTLFGVDMNNFFSAKRIIETITITESGEPQFGFPVFSVKGSKLTRIIFEYSARASMVLKWEEENQMIVFDHLSPMRGDYAENYQFYVPDLSYDGFKLTQTGWEYVADIDVRNPERATPTPIKPPVENPEPGFLYRPN
;
A
#
# COMPACT_ATOMS: atom_id res chain seq x y z
N MET A 1 8.98 -66.66 -11.85
CA MET A 1 8.92 -65.48 -12.73
C MET A 1 8.97 -64.23 -11.85
N PRO A 2 10.02 -63.40 -11.91
CA PRO A 2 10.02 -62.13 -11.20
C PRO A 2 9.31 -61.07 -12.03
N ILE A 3 8.45 -60.30 -11.39
CA ILE A 3 7.73 -59.16 -11.98
C ILE A 3 8.70 -57.99 -12.04
N LEU A 4 8.99 -57.55 -13.27
CA LEU A 4 9.80 -56.37 -13.55
C LEU A 4 8.95 -55.13 -13.25
N LEU A 5 9.27 -54.41 -12.17
CA LEU A 5 8.74 -53.07 -11.92
C LEU A 5 9.44 -52.11 -12.89
N THR A 6 8.78 -51.80 -14.00
CA THR A 6 9.19 -50.69 -14.87
C THR A 6 8.76 -49.38 -14.22
N THR A 7 9.73 -48.62 -13.72
CA THR A 7 9.55 -47.22 -13.35
C THR A 7 9.18 -46.43 -14.61
N LEU A 8 7.96 -45.89 -14.65
CA LEU A 8 7.61 -44.86 -15.61
C LEU A 8 8.45 -43.61 -15.29
N ASN A 9 9.38 -43.28 -16.18
CA ASN A 9 9.96 -41.94 -16.21
C ASN A 9 8.84 -40.97 -16.55
N GLY A 10 8.44 -40.16 -15.56
CA GLY A 10 7.54 -39.06 -15.75
C GLY A 10 8.10 -38.09 -16.78
N PHE A 11 7.29 -37.76 -17.78
CA PHE A 11 7.52 -36.63 -18.66
C PHE A 11 7.69 -35.38 -17.79
N GLY A 12 8.89 -34.80 -17.80
CA GLY A 12 9.10 -33.46 -17.25
C GLY A 12 8.24 -32.49 -18.04
N LEU A 13 7.12 -32.05 -17.46
CA LEU A 13 6.49 -30.81 -17.88
C LEU A 13 7.57 -29.74 -17.65
N ASN A 14 8.06 -29.13 -18.73
CA ASN A 14 8.90 -27.95 -18.64
C ASN A 14 8.05 -26.88 -17.95
N ASN A 15 8.18 -26.74 -16.63
CA ASN A 15 7.62 -25.59 -15.94
C ASN A 15 8.22 -24.35 -16.61
N PRO A 16 7.38 -23.42 -17.11
CA PRO A 16 7.88 -22.24 -17.81
C PRO A 16 8.85 -21.50 -16.90
N ASN A 17 9.97 -21.06 -17.47
CA ASN A 17 10.96 -20.25 -16.75
C ASN A 17 10.29 -18.93 -16.33
N ILE A 18 10.52 -18.46 -15.10
CA ILE A 18 9.96 -17.20 -14.59
C ILE A 18 10.23 -16.00 -15.52
N SER A 19 11.36 -16.00 -16.25
CA SER A 19 11.67 -14.99 -17.27
C SER A 19 10.69 -15.01 -18.45
N ASP A 20 10.25 -16.19 -18.89
CA ASP A 20 9.27 -16.32 -19.97
C ASP A 20 7.88 -15.87 -19.49
N ILE A 21 7.55 -16.14 -18.21
CA ILE A 21 6.30 -15.65 -17.60
C ILE A 21 6.33 -14.12 -17.48
N GLU A 22 7.47 -13.53 -17.09
CA GLU A 22 7.65 -12.08 -17.03
C GLU A 22 7.40 -11.40 -18.39
N GLU A 23 7.91 -11.97 -19.49
CA GLU A 23 7.66 -11.43 -20.83
C GLU A 23 6.17 -11.45 -21.21
N ARG A 24 5.45 -12.50 -20.79
CA ARG A 24 3.99 -12.58 -20.97
C ARG A 24 3.25 -11.57 -20.10
N ILE A 25 3.69 -11.36 -18.85
CA ILE A 25 3.15 -10.33 -17.96
C ILE A 25 3.26 -8.95 -18.61
N VAL A 26 4.43 -8.60 -19.16
CA VAL A 26 4.67 -7.32 -19.85
C VAL A 26 3.71 -7.16 -21.04
N SER A 27 3.61 -8.18 -21.90
CA SER A 27 2.71 -8.17 -23.07
C SER A 27 1.23 -7.99 -22.70
N ILE A 28 0.79 -8.65 -21.62
CA ILE A 28 -0.58 -8.49 -21.12
C ILE A 28 -0.82 -7.10 -20.53
N ILE A 29 0.15 -6.52 -19.83
CA ILE A 29 0.06 -5.14 -19.33
C ILE A 29 -0.11 -4.15 -20.49
N GLU A 30 0.69 -4.26 -21.55
CA GLU A 30 0.57 -3.43 -22.75
C GLU A 30 -0.79 -3.59 -23.45
N SER A 31 -1.29 -4.83 -23.50
CA SER A 31 -2.62 -5.15 -24.03
C SER A 31 -3.74 -4.51 -23.19
N ILE A 32 -3.63 -4.54 -21.86
CA ILE A 32 -4.57 -3.89 -20.94
C ILE A 32 -4.62 -2.39 -21.21
N GLU A 33 -3.48 -1.72 -21.41
CA GLU A 33 -3.45 -0.28 -21.64
C GLU A 33 -4.15 0.14 -22.93
N THR A 34 -3.88 -0.61 -24.00
CA THR A 34 -4.41 -0.34 -25.35
C THR A 34 -5.83 -0.83 -25.57
N ALA A 35 -6.36 -1.70 -24.69
CA ALA A 35 -7.74 -2.18 -24.74
C ALA A 35 -8.76 -1.04 -24.66
N SER A 36 -9.77 -1.11 -25.53
CA SER A 36 -10.73 -0.03 -25.78
C SER A 36 -11.95 -0.04 -24.84
N SER A 37 -12.20 -1.15 -24.13
CA SER A 37 -13.34 -1.30 -23.24
C SER A 37 -12.94 -1.80 -21.85
N PHE A 38 -13.70 -1.41 -20.82
CA PHE A 38 -13.50 -1.90 -19.46
C PHE A 38 -13.66 -3.41 -19.34
N ASN A 39 -14.57 -4.01 -20.12
CA ASN A 39 -14.76 -5.47 -20.13
C ASN A 39 -13.51 -6.19 -20.64
N GLN A 40 -12.94 -5.74 -21.76
CA GLN A 40 -11.71 -6.31 -22.30
C GLN A 40 -10.53 -6.15 -21.32
N LYS A 41 -10.41 -4.98 -20.66
CA LYS A 41 -9.39 -4.77 -19.61
C LYS A 41 -9.56 -5.76 -18.45
N ASN A 42 -10.80 -6.04 -18.04
CA ASN A 42 -11.09 -7.00 -16.97
C ASN A 42 -10.77 -8.44 -17.37
N GLU A 43 -11.06 -8.84 -18.62
CA GLU A 43 -10.71 -10.17 -19.14
C GLU A 43 -9.18 -10.36 -19.19
N LEU A 44 -8.45 -9.41 -19.76
CA LEU A 44 -6.98 -9.42 -19.78
C LEU A 44 -6.38 -9.40 -18.37
N ASN A 45 -7.02 -8.68 -17.44
CA ASN A 45 -6.59 -8.67 -16.04
C ASN A 45 -6.74 -10.05 -15.37
N ASN A 46 -7.73 -10.87 -15.74
CA ASN A 46 -7.82 -12.23 -15.20
C ASN A 46 -6.64 -13.10 -15.67
N GLU A 47 -6.17 -12.89 -16.90
CA GLU A 47 -4.93 -13.51 -17.39
C GLU A 47 -3.72 -12.97 -16.63
N LEU A 48 -3.63 -11.66 -16.41
CA LEU A 48 -2.55 -11.04 -15.62
C LEU A 48 -2.46 -11.62 -14.20
N ILE A 49 -3.60 -11.78 -13.51
CA ILE A 49 -3.67 -12.41 -12.19
C ILE A 49 -3.10 -13.83 -12.23
N SER A 50 -3.50 -14.61 -13.23
CA SER A 50 -3.05 -16.00 -13.40
C SER A 50 -1.54 -16.07 -13.67
N LEU A 51 -1.03 -15.21 -14.57
CA LEU A 51 0.40 -15.15 -14.89
C LEU A 51 1.25 -14.76 -13.68
N PHE A 52 0.82 -13.77 -12.91
CA PHE A 52 1.51 -13.45 -11.66
C PHE A 52 1.46 -14.64 -10.71
N TYR A 53 0.30 -15.24 -10.46
CA TYR A 53 0.19 -16.39 -9.56
C TYR A 53 1.14 -17.53 -9.96
N ASP A 54 1.19 -17.88 -11.25
CA ASP A 54 2.11 -18.88 -11.79
C ASP A 54 3.57 -18.48 -11.59
N ALA A 55 3.94 -17.21 -11.86
CA ALA A 55 5.30 -16.71 -11.63
C ALA A 55 5.69 -16.81 -10.15
N LEU A 56 4.79 -16.45 -9.25
CA LEU A 56 5.03 -16.46 -7.81
C LEU A 56 5.15 -17.87 -7.23
N LEU A 57 4.57 -18.89 -7.90
CA LEU A 57 4.74 -20.30 -7.53
C LEU A 57 6.10 -20.91 -7.95
N THR A 58 6.86 -20.23 -8.80
CA THR A 58 8.17 -20.74 -9.23
C THR A 58 9.21 -20.70 -8.11
N GLU A 59 10.20 -21.59 -8.17
CA GLU A 59 11.31 -21.61 -7.22
C GLU A 59 12.09 -20.29 -7.29
N ASN A 60 12.46 -19.73 -6.12
CA ASN A 60 13.16 -18.44 -5.99
C ASN A 60 12.38 -17.21 -6.54
N SER A 61 11.06 -17.32 -6.73
CA SER A 61 10.23 -16.20 -7.20
C SER A 61 10.29 -14.99 -6.27
N PHE A 62 10.46 -15.21 -4.96
CA PHE A 62 10.58 -14.15 -3.96
C PHE A 62 11.81 -13.26 -4.17
N ASP A 63 12.89 -13.76 -4.77
CA ASP A 63 14.10 -12.98 -5.04
C ASP A 63 14.17 -12.51 -6.50
N TYR A 64 13.31 -13.04 -7.38
CA TYR A 64 13.24 -12.61 -8.77
C TYR A 64 12.81 -11.14 -8.86
N PRO A 65 13.52 -10.27 -9.59
CA PRO A 65 13.32 -8.83 -9.52
C PRO A 65 12.11 -8.31 -10.31
N PHE A 66 11.61 -9.07 -11.30
CA PHE A 66 10.58 -8.60 -12.25
C PHE A 66 10.93 -7.25 -12.90
N SER A 67 12.21 -7.06 -13.25
CA SER A 67 12.77 -5.79 -13.73
C SER A 67 12.13 -5.24 -15.01
N LYS A 68 11.47 -6.08 -15.83
CA LYS A 68 10.76 -5.63 -17.05
C LYS A 68 9.35 -5.13 -16.75
N VAL A 69 8.81 -5.39 -15.56
CA VAL A 69 7.43 -5.04 -15.19
C VAL A 69 7.37 -3.65 -14.57
N GLU A 70 7.40 -2.62 -15.42
CA GLU A 70 7.50 -1.22 -14.95
C GLU A 70 6.18 -0.61 -14.43
N LYS A 71 5.03 -1.19 -14.81
CA LYS A 71 3.70 -0.60 -14.55
C LYS A 71 2.93 -1.25 -13.40
N VAL A 72 3.61 -2.07 -12.62
CA VAL A 72 3.09 -2.73 -11.42
C VAL A 72 3.98 -2.33 -10.26
N GLY A 73 3.38 -1.94 -9.13
CA GLY A 73 4.14 -1.64 -7.92
C GLY A 73 4.63 -2.95 -7.30
N ILE A 74 5.93 -3.21 -7.35
CA ILE A 74 6.57 -4.38 -6.73
C ILE A 74 7.54 -3.87 -5.67
N LEU A 75 7.25 -4.14 -4.40
CA LEU A 75 8.05 -3.70 -3.27
C LEU A 75 8.45 -4.90 -2.43
N THR A 76 9.74 -5.03 -2.12
CA THR A 76 10.26 -6.01 -1.16
C THR A 76 10.72 -5.27 0.09
N SER A 77 10.36 -5.77 1.27
CA SER A 77 10.75 -5.20 2.54
C SER A 77 12.28 -5.25 2.73
N PRO A 78 12.89 -4.28 3.44
CA PRO A 78 14.34 -4.28 3.67
C PRO A 78 14.90 -5.57 4.31
N ASN A 79 14.09 -6.27 5.11
CA ASN A 79 14.46 -7.54 5.74
C ASN A 79 14.18 -8.79 4.88
N ASN A 80 13.73 -8.65 3.62
CA ASN A 80 13.42 -9.73 2.68
C ASN A 80 12.42 -10.78 3.19
N LYS A 81 11.43 -10.36 4.00
CA LYS A 81 10.37 -11.25 4.52
C LYS A 81 9.00 -10.97 3.95
N LEU A 82 8.76 -9.79 3.38
CA LEU A 82 7.50 -9.40 2.78
C LEU A 82 7.74 -8.79 1.41
N ARG A 83 7.04 -9.28 0.40
CA ARG A 83 6.94 -8.63 -0.89
C ARG A 83 5.48 -8.35 -1.20
N ILE A 84 5.19 -7.14 -1.65
CA ILE A 84 3.85 -6.73 -2.05
C ILE A 84 3.87 -6.29 -3.52
N ILE A 85 2.89 -6.78 -4.26
CA ILE A 85 2.73 -6.54 -5.71
C ILE A 85 1.33 -5.96 -5.88
N THR A 86 1.21 -4.76 -6.45
CA THR A 86 -0.08 -4.07 -6.61
C THR A 86 -0.22 -3.37 -7.95
N TRP A 87 -1.41 -3.45 -8.53
CA TRP A 87 -1.81 -2.73 -9.73
C TRP A 87 -3.31 -2.43 -9.71
N ASN A 88 -3.78 -1.65 -10.67
CA ASN A 88 -5.18 -1.27 -10.78
C ASN A 88 -5.70 -1.41 -12.22
N ILE A 89 -7.01 -1.59 -12.34
CA ILE A 89 -7.73 -1.50 -13.60
C ILE A 89 -8.74 -0.35 -13.50
N PRO A 90 -8.63 0.69 -14.35
CA PRO A 90 -9.61 1.76 -14.43
C PRO A 90 -11.01 1.24 -14.72
N GLN A 91 -12.00 1.85 -14.10
CA GLN A 91 -13.41 1.54 -14.24
C GLN A 91 -14.18 2.78 -14.71
N ALA A 92 -15.45 2.58 -15.06
CA ALA A 92 -16.34 3.69 -15.39
C ALA A 92 -16.44 4.70 -14.23
N GLY A 93 -16.59 5.99 -14.57
CA GLY A 93 -16.72 7.07 -13.59
C GLY A 93 -15.41 7.44 -12.88
N GLY A 94 -14.25 7.05 -13.42
CA GLY A 94 -12.93 7.38 -12.85
C GLY A 94 -12.54 6.49 -11.67
N ASN A 95 -13.40 5.57 -11.29
CA ASN A 95 -13.15 4.61 -10.22
C ASN A 95 -12.04 3.64 -10.62
N GLN A 96 -11.43 3.00 -9.62
CA GLN A 96 -10.39 2.00 -9.79
C GLN A 96 -10.79 0.70 -9.09
N LYS A 97 -10.38 -0.42 -9.67
CA LYS A 97 -10.35 -1.72 -8.98
C LYS A 97 -8.90 -2.12 -8.79
N TYR A 98 -8.50 -2.39 -7.54
CA TYR A 98 -7.13 -2.79 -7.23
C TYR A 98 -7.00 -4.30 -7.13
N PHE A 99 -5.80 -4.77 -7.42
CA PHE A 99 -5.41 -6.16 -7.39
C PHE A 99 -4.00 -6.24 -6.82
N GLY A 100 -3.67 -7.41 -6.29
CA GLY A 100 -2.32 -7.62 -5.81
C GLY A 100 -2.08 -8.99 -5.22
N PHE A 101 -0.83 -9.20 -4.85
CA PHE A 101 -0.37 -10.34 -4.09
C PHE A 101 0.54 -9.86 -2.97
N ILE A 102 0.53 -10.57 -1.85
CA ILE A 102 1.65 -10.56 -0.91
C ILE A 102 2.35 -11.91 -1.03
N GLN A 103 3.68 -11.89 -1.12
CA GLN A 103 4.49 -13.05 -0.77
C GLN A 103 5.14 -12.82 0.59
N THR A 104 5.11 -13.83 1.44
CA THR A 104 5.89 -13.86 2.68
C THR A 104 7.00 -14.89 2.55
N ASN A 105 8.13 -14.62 3.21
CA ASN A 105 9.25 -15.54 3.32
C ASN A 105 9.65 -15.61 4.79
N VAL A 106 9.15 -16.63 5.50
CA VAL A 106 9.36 -16.80 6.94
C VAL A 106 10.08 -18.12 7.17
N ASN A 107 11.31 -18.05 7.68
CA ASN A 107 12.17 -19.22 7.93
C ASN A 107 12.38 -20.11 6.68
N GLY A 108 12.34 -19.53 5.48
CA GLY A 108 12.47 -20.24 4.21
C GLY A 108 11.15 -20.83 3.68
N ASP A 109 10.05 -20.73 4.42
CA ASP A 109 8.72 -21.05 3.90
C ASP A 109 8.16 -19.83 3.14
N GLN A 110 7.91 -20.04 1.85
CA GLN A 110 7.37 -19.01 0.96
C GLN A 110 5.88 -19.24 0.74
N GLN A 111 5.07 -18.24 1.06
CA GLN A 111 3.62 -18.30 0.94
C GLN A 111 3.10 -17.14 0.09
N ILE A 112 2.00 -17.35 -0.62
CA ILE A 112 1.42 -16.40 -1.56
C ILE A 112 -0.03 -16.11 -1.13
N PHE A 113 -0.36 -14.84 -1.00
CA PHE A 113 -1.66 -14.35 -0.58
C PHE A 113 -2.25 -13.41 -1.63
N PRO A 114 -3.23 -13.87 -2.43
CA PRO A 114 -3.98 -13.00 -3.32
C PRO A 114 -4.75 -11.95 -2.52
N LEU A 115 -4.71 -10.69 -2.97
CA LEU A 115 -5.41 -9.58 -2.31
C LEU A 115 -6.78 -9.34 -2.94
N ALA A 116 -7.81 -9.25 -2.09
CA ALA A 116 -9.17 -8.91 -2.51
C ALA A 116 -9.52 -7.49 -2.02
N ASP A 117 -9.61 -6.55 -2.97
CA ASP A 117 -9.99 -5.16 -2.70
C ASP A 117 -11.43 -5.08 -2.17
N ASN A 118 -11.57 -4.71 -0.89
CA ASN A 118 -12.84 -4.63 -0.20
C ASN A 118 -13.20 -3.23 0.33
N ARG A 119 -12.55 -2.17 -0.16
CA ARG A 119 -12.70 -0.79 0.34
C ARG A 119 -14.15 -0.32 0.48
N LYS A 120 -15.00 -0.68 -0.48
CA LYS A 120 -16.42 -0.26 -0.49
C LYS A 120 -17.25 -0.85 0.64
N GLN A 121 -16.77 -1.92 1.29
CA GLN A 121 -17.47 -2.61 2.37
C GLN A 121 -16.86 -2.30 3.75
N ILE A 122 -15.74 -1.57 3.81
CA ILE A 122 -15.03 -1.25 5.05
C ILE A 122 -15.47 0.14 5.51
N GLU A 123 -16.34 0.19 6.52
CA GLU A 123 -16.87 1.46 7.03
C GLU A 123 -15.83 2.28 7.81
N THR A 124 -15.00 1.62 8.62
CA THR A 124 -14.04 2.26 9.54
C THR A 124 -12.61 1.74 9.33
N PRO A 125 -12.03 1.92 8.13
CA PRO A 125 -10.74 1.32 7.78
C PRO A 125 -9.59 1.73 8.71
N GLN A 126 -9.64 2.90 9.33
CA GLN A 126 -8.63 3.41 10.26
C GLN A 126 -8.62 2.71 11.63
N LEU A 127 -9.65 1.90 11.94
CA LEU A 127 -9.80 1.17 13.21
C LEU A 127 -9.75 -0.35 13.05
N GLN A 128 -9.73 -0.86 11.82
CA GLN A 128 -9.86 -2.29 11.54
C GLN A 128 -8.52 -2.93 11.18
N THR A 129 -8.35 -4.15 11.68
CA THR A 129 -7.35 -5.11 11.20
C THR A 129 -8.00 -5.94 10.08
N LEU A 130 -7.29 -6.13 8.97
CA LEU A 130 -7.79 -6.76 7.76
C LEU A 130 -6.87 -7.91 7.35
N SER A 131 -7.41 -8.90 6.62
CA SER A 131 -6.63 -9.96 6.00
C SER A 131 -6.41 -9.66 4.52
N ALA A 132 -5.64 -10.51 3.84
CA ALA A 132 -5.50 -10.47 2.38
C ALA A 132 -6.86 -10.51 1.65
N SER A 133 -7.86 -11.23 2.19
CA SER A 133 -9.20 -11.35 1.60
C SER A 133 -10.14 -10.18 1.92
N SER A 134 -9.74 -9.24 2.78
CA SER A 134 -10.51 -8.03 3.12
C SER A 134 -9.68 -6.75 2.95
N TRP A 135 -8.70 -6.78 2.06
CA TRP A 135 -7.71 -5.73 1.86
C TRP A 135 -8.31 -4.38 1.48
N HIS A 136 -7.78 -3.30 2.07
CA HIS A 136 -8.12 -1.93 1.68
C HIS A 136 -7.24 -1.49 0.49
N GLY A 137 -7.72 -1.75 -0.73
CA GLY A 137 -7.00 -1.59 -2.00
C GLY A 137 -6.20 -0.29 -2.19
N ALA A 138 -4.91 -0.41 -2.50
CA ALA A 138 -4.03 0.71 -2.80
C ALA A 138 -2.89 0.28 -3.73
N LEU A 139 -2.27 1.25 -4.41
CA LEU A 139 -0.98 1.04 -5.07
C LEU A 139 0.12 1.46 -4.11
N TYR A 140 0.95 0.52 -3.65
CA TYR A 140 2.02 0.82 -2.72
C TYR A 140 3.29 1.23 -3.46
N TYR A 141 3.97 2.27 -2.97
CA TYR A 141 5.20 2.80 -3.56
C TYR A 141 6.37 2.93 -2.57
N TYR A 142 6.16 2.66 -1.29
CA TYR A 142 7.19 2.65 -0.27
C TYR A 142 6.91 1.58 0.78
N ILE A 143 7.96 0.94 1.29
CA ILE A 143 7.90 0.00 2.40
C ILE A 143 9.14 0.15 3.28
N ARG A 144 8.93 0.08 4.60
CA ARG A 144 9.97 -0.10 5.62
C ARG A 144 9.50 -1.08 6.67
N ASN A 145 10.39 -1.56 7.52
CA ASN A 145 10.03 -2.39 8.66
C ASN A 145 10.77 -1.95 9.92
N ASP A 146 10.09 -2.01 11.06
CA ASP A 146 10.60 -1.63 12.38
C ASP A 146 10.08 -2.62 13.43
N ILE A 147 10.84 -2.82 14.52
CA ILE A 147 10.38 -3.57 15.68
C ILE A 147 9.63 -2.62 16.62
N ILE A 148 8.31 -2.76 16.70
CA ILE A 148 7.43 -1.94 17.52
C ILE A 148 6.81 -2.84 18.58
N MET A 149 7.05 -2.54 19.87
CA MET A 149 6.58 -3.36 21.00
C MET A 149 6.93 -4.86 20.88
N GLY A 150 8.09 -5.18 20.31
CA GLY A 150 8.56 -6.56 20.10
C GLY A 150 7.99 -7.26 18.86
N GLN A 151 7.09 -6.61 18.11
CA GLN A 151 6.52 -7.10 16.86
C GLN A 151 7.24 -6.47 15.67
N GLU A 152 7.59 -7.26 14.66
CA GLU A 152 8.02 -6.75 13.35
C GLU A 152 6.81 -6.17 12.62
N VAL A 153 6.85 -4.87 12.33
CA VAL A 153 5.78 -4.11 11.68
C VAL A 153 6.31 -3.48 10.41
N TYR A 154 5.70 -3.82 9.28
CA TYR A 154 5.97 -3.19 8.00
C TYR A 154 5.09 -1.96 7.88
N THR A 155 5.67 -0.79 7.60
CA THR A 155 4.93 0.44 7.30
C THR A 155 5.04 0.74 5.81
N LEU A 156 3.89 0.89 5.14
CA LEU A 156 3.81 1.09 3.70
C LEU A 156 3.13 2.42 3.39
N PHE A 157 3.53 3.05 2.29
CA PHE A 157 2.80 4.18 1.71
C PHE A 157 2.11 3.76 0.42
N GLY A 158 0.83 4.11 0.32
CA GLY A 158 -0.02 3.78 -0.81
C GLY A 158 -0.77 4.98 -1.37
N VAL A 159 -1.27 4.80 -2.59
CA VAL A 159 -2.23 5.69 -3.23
C VAL A 159 -3.47 4.92 -3.64
N ASP A 160 -4.62 5.50 -3.35
CA ASP A 160 -5.88 5.14 -3.99
C ASP A 160 -6.35 6.33 -4.82
N MET A 161 -6.40 6.19 -6.14
CA MET A 161 -6.87 7.25 -7.05
C MET A 161 -8.38 7.53 -6.92
N ASN A 162 -9.11 6.75 -6.12
CA ASN A 162 -10.50 6.92 -5.70
C ASN A 162 -11.50 7.21 -6.83
N ASN A 163 -11.62 8.45 -7.32
CA ASN A 163 -12.47 8.83 -8.46
C ASN A 163 -11.97 10.11 -9.17
N PHE A 164 -12.76 10.66 -10.10
CA PHE A 164 -12.38 11.88 -10.86
C PHE A 164 -12.17 13.16 -10.02
N PHE A 165 -12.67 13.20 -8.79
CA PHE A 165 -12.72 14.42 -7.97
C PHE A 165 -11.73 14.41 -6.82
N SER A 166 -11.46 13.25 -6.24
CA SER A 166 -10.52 13.10 -5.13
C SER A 166 -9.62 11.89 -5.30
N ALA A 167 -8.47 11.96 -4.64
CA ALA A 167 -7.52 10.85 -4.47
C ALA A 167 -7.23 10.67 -2.98
N LYS A 168 -6.61 9.54 -2.64
CA LYS A 168 -6.24 9.18 -1.27
C LYS A 168 -4.76 8.80 -1.17
N ARG A 169 -4.07 9.34 -0.17
CA ARG A 169 -2.78 8.79 0.32
C ARG A 169 -3.06 7.93 1.55
N ILE A 170 -2.35 6.81 1.66
CA ILE A 170 -2.59 5.82 2.72
C ILE A 170 -1.25 5.50 3.39
N ILE A 171 -1.23 5.53 4.72
CA ILE A 171 -0.17 4.88 5.52
C ILE A 171 -0.76 3.60 6.09
N GLU A 172 -0.23 2.48 5.62
CA GLU A 172 -0.67 1.13 5.96
C GLU A 172 0.36 0.46 6.86
N THR A 173 -0.10 -0.45 7.71
CA THR A 173 0.79 -1.33 8.46
C THR A 173 0.49 -2.79 8.14
N ILE A 174 1.53 -3.62 8.09
CA ILE A 174 1.39 -5.07 7.95
C ILE A 174 2.21 -5.73 9.04
N THR A 175 1.70 -6.81 9.60
CA THR A 175 2.45 -7.79 10.40
C THR A 175 2.34 -9.16 9.74
N ILE A 176 3.30 -10.04 9.99
CA ILE A 176 3.21 -11.43 9.55
C ILE A 176 2.96 -12.29 10.79
N THR A 177 1.94 -13.12 10.78
CA THR A 177 1.63 -14.05 11.87
C THR A 177 2.70 -15.15 11.97
N GLU A 178 2.70 -15.90 13.06
CA GLU A 178 3.57 -17.07 13.20
C GLU A 178 3.35 -18.13 12.10
N SER A 179 2.13 -18.20 11.54
CA SER A 179 1.80 -19.10 10.42
C SER A 179 2.24 -18.58 9.04
N GLY A 180 2.80 -17.37 8.97
CA GLY A 180 3.25 -16.74 7.72
C GLY A 180 2.21 -15.85 7.03
N GLU A 181 1.02 -15.68 7.63
CA GLU A 181 -0.06 -14.89 7.03
C GLU A 181 0.11 -13.38 7.25
N PRO A 182 -0.08 -12.53 6.23
CA PRO A 182 -0.08 -11.08 6.41
C PRO A 182 -1.38 -10.59 7.04
N GLN A 183 -1.25 -9.73 8.04
CA GLN A 183 -2.34 -8.98 8.66
C GLN A 183 -2.11 -7.49 8.49
N PHE A 184 -3.08 -6.82 7.88
CA PHE A 184 -3.05 -5.37 7.68
C PHE A 184 -3.65 -4.65 8.89
N GLY A 185 -3.14 -3.46 9.19
CA GLY A 185 -3.69 -2.60 10.22
C GLY A 185 -3.32 -3.03 11.64
N PHE A 186 -2.03 -3.01 11.94
CA PHE A 186 -1.52 -3.11 13.31
C PHE A 186 -1.65 -1.74 14.01
N PRO A 187 -2.22 -1.64 15.23
CA PRO A 187 -2.61 -0.36 15.84
C PRO A 187 -1.43 0.41 16.44
N VAL A 188 -0.63 1.04 15.58
CA VAL A 188 0.61 1.74 15.99
C VAL A 188 0.57 3.25 15.80
N PHE A 189 -0.47 3.83 15.22
CA PHE A 189 -0.55 5.30 15.07
C PHE A 189 -1.25 5.92 16.28
N SER A 190 -0.54 6.73 17.06
CA SER A 190 -1.13 7.55 18.12
C SER A 190 -1.49 8.92 17.56
N VAL A 191 -2.78 9.27 17.61
CA VAL A 191 -3.29 10.57 17.17
C VAL A 191 -4.26 11.08 18.22
N LYS A 192 -3.90 12.17 18.92
CA LYS A 192 -4.75 12.81 19.94
C LYS A 192 -5.33 11.83 20.98
N GLY A 193 -4.51 10.89 21.44
CA GLY A 193 -4.90 9.87 22.42
C GLY A 193 -5.65 8.66 21.84
N SER A 194 -6.02 8.68 20.56
CA SER A 194 -6.56 7.52 19.84
C SER A 194 -5.44 6.69 19.22
N LYS A 195 -5.62 5.36 19.21
CA LYS A 195 -4.77 4.42 18.48
C LYS A 195 -5.46 4.00 17.18
N LEU A 196 -4.81 4.22 16.05
CA LEU A 196 -5.30 3.87 14.72
C LEU A 196 -4.42 2.80 14.09
N THR A 197 -5.02 2.03 13.18
CA THR A 197 -4.37 0.95 12.42
C THR A 197 -3.81 1.42 11.08
N ARG A 198 -4.41 2.49 10.52
CA ARG A 198 -4.12 3.03 9.19
C ARG A 198 -4.47 4.51 9.14
N ILE A 199 -3.71 5.27 8.37
CA ILE A 199 -3.96 6.70 8.11
C ILE A 199 -4.40 6.87 6.66
N ILE A 200 -5.47 7.61 6.43
CA ILE A 200 -6.01 7.87 5.09
C ILE A 200 -6.24 9.37 4.95
N PHE A 201 -5.61 9.96 3.94
CA PHE A 201 -5.77 11.36 3.58
C PHE A 201 -6.58 11.42 2.28
N GLU A 202 -7.77 12.03 2.29
CA GLU A 202 -8.52 12.30 1.05
C GLU A 202 -8.38 13.77 0.67
N TYR A 203 -8.04 14.02 -0.59
CA TYR A 203 -7.77 15.37 -1.11
C TYR A 203 -8.17 15.49 -2.57
N SER A 204 -8.16 16.72 -3.09
CA SER A 204 -8.49 17.00 -4.48
C SER A 204 -7.63 16.18 -5.44
N ALA A 205 -8.26 15.50 -6.41
CA ALA A 205 -7.53 14.78 -7.47
C ALA A 205 -6.67 15.72 -8.35
N ARG A 206 -6.88 17.05 -8.23
CA ARG A 206 -6.11 18.09 -8.92
C ARG A 206 -4.91 18.59 -8.13
N ALA A 207 -4.78 18.21 -6.86
CA ALA A 207 -3.65 18.58 -6.02
C ALA A 207 -2.61 17.44 -5.97
N SER A 208 -1.39 17.78 -5.56
CA SER A 208 -0.36 16.80 -5.24
C SER A 208 -0.10 16.85 -3.75
N MET A 209 -0.23 15.72 -3.07
CA MET A 209 0.06 15.60 -1.64
C MET A 209 1.37 14.83 -1.42
N VAL A 210 2.29 15.44 -0.69
CA VAL A 210 3.51 14.81 -0.17
C VAL A 210 3.14 13.82 0.94
N LEU A 211 3.67 12.61 0.83
CA LEU A 211 3.78 11.63 1.89
C LEU A 211 5.11 10.90 1.65
N LYS A 212 6.05 11.03 2.57
CA LYS A 212 7.39 10.48 2.42
C LYS A 212 8.00 10.10 3.76
N TRP A 213 9.01 9.25 3.69
CA TRP A 213 9.90 9.00 4.81
C TRP A 213 11.04 10.02 4.76
N GLU A 214 11.42 10.53 5.93
CA GLU A 214 12.54 11.43 6.13
C GLU A 214 13.53 10.76 7.10
N GLU A 215 14.73 10.48 6.61
CA GLU A 215 15.74 9.65 7.28
C GLU A 215 16.44 10.42 8.41
N GLU A 216 16.70 11.71 8.28
CA GLU A 216 17.46 12.48 9.28
C GLU A 216 16.72 12.57 10.61
N ASN A 217 15.42 12.84 10.56
CA ASN A 217 14.54 12.98 11.71
C ASN A 217 13.79 11.69 12.07
N GLN A 218 14.00 10.61 11.30
CA GLN A 218 13.34 9.31 11.45
C GLN A 218 11.81 9.45 11.57
N MET A 219 11.22 10.12 10.57
CA MET A 219 9.81 10.46 10.59
C MET A 219 9.12 10.29 9.24
N ILE A 220 7.82 10.00 9.29
CA ILE A 220 6.94 10.10 8.13
C ILE A 220 6.52 11.56 8.04
N VAL A 221 6.78 12.23 6.92
CA VAL A 221 6.40 13.62 6.65
C VAL A 221 5.31 13.66 5.61
N PHE A 222 4.29 14.49 5.84
CA PHE A 222 3.21 14.68 4.87
C PHE A 222 2.70 16.12 4.88
N ASP A 223 2.12 16.52 3.74
CA ASP A 223 1.47 17.82 3.63
C ASP A 223 0.27 17.89 4.58
N HIS A 224 0.15 19.03 5.23
CA HIS A 224 -1.06 19.39 5.95
C HIS A 224 -2.18 19.76 4.95
N LEU A 225 -3.39 19.20 5.12
CA LEU A 225 -4.51 19.37 4.19
C LEU A 225 -5.61 20.26 4.78
N SER A 226 -5.91 21.33 4.05
CA SER A 226 -6.98 22.28 4.39
C SER A 226 -7.93 22.46 3.21
N PRO A 227 -9.24 22.68 3.45
CA PRO A 227 -10.16 22.99 2.36
C PRO A 227 -9.83 24.37 1.81
N MET A 228 -9.97 24.53 0.48
CA MET A 228 -9.72 25.81 -0.20
C MET A 228 -10.56 26.97 0.35
N ARG A 229 -11.71 26.67 0.97
CA ARG A 229 -12.60 27.63 1.62
C ARG A 229 -13.28 27.03 2.84
N GLY A 230 -13.62 27.93 3.78
CA GLY A 230 -14.56 27.77 4.90
C GLY A 230 -15.64 26.71 4.69
N ASP A 231 -16.48 27.03 3.72
CA ASP A 231 -17.72 26.34 3.36
C ASP A 231 -17.52 25.02 2.63
N TYR A 232 -16.29 24.61 2.34
CA TYR A 232 -15.95 23.32 1.73
C TYR A 232 -15.42 22.28 2.73
N ALA A 233 -15.51 22.57 4.02
CA ALA A 233 -15.25 21.59 5.06
C ALA A 233 -15.97 20.25 4.77
N GLU A 234 -15.27 19.14 4.99
CA GLU A 234 -15.73 17.76 4.76
C GLU A 234 -15.98 17.36 3.29
N ASN A 235 -15.78 18.29 2.36
CA ASN A 235 -15.86 18.03 0.94
C ASN A 235 -14.45 17.83 0.36
N TYR A 236 -13.91 16.62 0.51
CA TYR A 236 -12.49 16.31 0.31
C TYR A 236 -11.94 16.57 -1.11
N GLN A 237 -12.79 16.66 -2.14
CA GLN A 237 -12.37 17.11 -3.47
C GLN A 237 -11.84 18.56 -3.50
N PHE A 238 -12.07 19.34 -2.44
CA PHE A 238 -11.60 20.72 -2.28
C PHE A 238 -10.50 20.85 -1.22
N TYR A 239 -9.99 19.75 -0.69
CA TYR A 239 -8.85 19.77 0.23
C TYR A 239 -7.54 19.78 -0.57
N VAL A 240 -6.62 20.66 -0.19
CA VAL A 240 -5.33 20.87 -0.84
C VAL A 240 -4.24 21.09 0.23
N PRO A 241 -2.96 20.84 -0.08
CA PRO A 241 -1.85 21.24 0.79
C PRO A 241 -1.85 22.74 1.08
N ASP A 242 -1.63 23.13 2.33
CA ASP A 242 -1.55 24.54 2.73
C ASP A 242 -0.11 25.05 2.95
N LEU A 243 0.87 24.26 2.49
CA LEU A 243 2.32 24.52 2.60
C LEU A 243 2.89 24.37 4.01
N SER A 244 2.10 23.93 4.98
CA SER A 244 2.60 23.39 6.24
C SER A 244 2.70 21.86 6.17
N TYR A 245 3.45 21.30 7.11
CA TYR A 245 3.75 19.88 7.14
C TYR A 245 3.50 19.35 8.53
N ASP A 246 2.99 18.13 8.58
CA ASP A 246 2.88 17.33 9.77
C ASP A 246 3.72 16.07 9.61
N GLY A 247 3.82 15.28 10.67
CA GLY A 247 4.48 14.00 10.59
C GLY A 247 4.08 12.99 11.64
N PHE A 248 4.62 11.79 11.46
CA PHE A 248 4.64 10.75 12.47
C PHE A 248 6.07 10.42 12.86
N LYS A 249 6.41 10.63 14.12
CA LYS A 249 7.71 10.26 14.67
C LYS A 249 7.66 8.83 15.21
N LEU A 250 8.66 8.01 14.88
CA LEU A 250 8.75 6.66 15.40
C LEU A 250 9.13 6.69 16.89
N THR A 251 8.41 5.91 17.70
CA THR A 251 8.67 5.66 19.13
C THR A 251 8.66 4.16 19.41
N GLN A 252 9.04 3.76 20.64
CA GLN A 252 8.95 2.35 21.06
C GLN A 252 7.53 1.77 21.00
N THR A 253 6.50 2.64 21.06
CA THR A 253 5.08 2.24 21.08
C THR A 253 4.37 2.47 19.74
N GLY A 254 5.11 2.89 18.72
CA GLY A 254 4.59 3.17 17.38
C GLY A 254 4.81 4.61 16.92
N TRP A 255 4.00 5.01 15.95
CA TRP A 255 4.03 6.30 15.25
C TRP A 255 3.26 7.36 16.04
N GLU A 256 3.95 8.36 16.58
CA GLU A 256 3.34 9.49 17.31
C GLU A 256 3.14 10.68 16.37
N TYR A 257 1.91 11.21 16.29
CA TYR A 257 1.62 12.39 15.48
C TYR A 257 2.32 13.64 16.01
N VAL A 258 2.92 14.41 15.11
CA VAL A 258 3.59 15.68 15.37
C VAL A 258 3.07 16.70 14.36
N ALA A 259 2.45 17.78 14.85
CA ALA A 259 1.98 18.88 14.01
C ALA A 259 3.08 19.92 13.74
N ASP A 260 2.91 20.72 12.69
CA ASP A 260 3.69 21.93 12.41
C ASP A 260 5.22 21.69 12.38
N ILE A 261 5.66 20.66 11.66
CA ILE A 261 7.08 20.34 11.57
C ILE A 261 7.80 21.33 10.65
N ASP A 262 8.92 21.92 11.12
CA ASP A 262 9.74 22.79 10.27
C ASP A 262 10.64 21.94 9.38
N VAL A 263 10.17 21.68 8.16
CA VAL A 263 10.91 20.89 7.16
C VAL A 263 11.94 21.74 6.40
N ARG A 264 12.08 23.03 6.74
CA ARG A 264 13.02 23.95 6.09
C ARG A 264 14.29 24.10 6.94
N ASN A 265 15.30 23.32 6.60
CA ASN A 265 16.69 23.45 7.04
C ASN A 265 16.93 23.07 8.53
N PRO A 266 17.72 22.03 8.84
CA PRO A 266 17.93 21.53 10.21
C PRO A 266 18.66 22.50 11.17
N GLU A 267 19.17 23.63 10.68
CA GLU A 267 19.86 24.64 11.50
C GLU A 267 18.97 25.80 12.00
N ARG A 268 17.67 25.80 11.70
CA ARG A 268 16.76 26.86 12.17
C ARG A 268 16.11 26.51 13.50
N ALA A 269 16.12 27.46 14.42
CA ALA A 269 15.41 27.33 15.69
C ALA A 269 13.92 27.01 15.45
N THR A 270 13.41 26.01 16.16
CA THR A 270 12.01 25.58 16.08
C THR A 270 11.07 26.73 16.44
N PRO A 271 10.18 27.18 15.53
CA PRO A 271 9.15 28.12 15.90
C PRO A 271 8.18 27.47 16.89
N THR A 272 7.69 28.26 17.86
CA THR A 272 6.68 27.79 18.81
C THR A 272 5.37 27.53 18.05
N PRO A 273 4.75 26.35 18.15
CA PRO A 273 3.51 26.03 17.43
C PRO A 273 2.41 27.02 17.75
N ILE A 274 1.73 27.54 16.73
CA ILE A 274 0.52 28.35 16.91
C ILE A 274 -0.61 27.36 17.18
N LYS A 275 -1.16 27.37 18.40
CA LYS A 275 -2.29 26.50 18.74
C LYS A 275 -3.44 26.71 17.75
N PRO A 276 -3.98 25.64 17.14
CA PRO A 276 -5.11 25.75 16.23
C PRO A 276 -6.34 26.30 16.98
N PRO A 277 -7.18 27.11 16.30
CA PRO A 277 -8.24 27.86 16.96
C PRO A 277 -9.40 27.01 17.50
N VAL A 278 -9.60 25.76 17.03
CA VAL A 278 -10.58 24.80 17.59
C VAL A 278 -10.09 23.36 17.40
N GLU A 279 -10.21 22.51 18.44
CA GLU A 279 -9.86 21.08 18.39
C GLU A 279 -10.93 20.26 17.64
N ASN A 280 -10.51 19.55 16.58
CA ASN A 280 -11.34 18.55 15.87
C ASN A 280 -11.24 17.18 16.60
N PRO A 281 -12.36 16.54 17.00
CA PRO A 281 -12.40 15.28 17.75
C PRO A 281 -12.20 13.99 16.92
N GLU A 282 -12.28 14.06 15.59
CA GLU A 282 -11.83 12.97 14.70
C GLU A 282 -10.29 12.97 14.62
N PRO A 283 -9.61 11.91 14.15
CA PRO A 283 -8.17 11.95 13.88
C PRO A 283 -7.85 12.90 12.70
N GLY A 284 -7.96 14.20 12.93
CA GLY A 284 -6.83 15.12 12.97
C GLY A 284 -6.10 15.49 11.69
N PHE A 285 -6.36 14.86 10.54
CA PHE A 285 -5.64 15.20 9.30
C PHE A 285 -6.42 16.08 8.33
N LEU A 286 -7.61 16.53 8.74
CA LEU A 286 -8.56 17.27 7.92
C LEU A 286 -9.21 18.35 8.81
N TYR A 287 -8.86 19.62 8.59
CA TYR A 287 -9.51 20.72 9.33
C TYR A 287 -10.86 21.10 8.72
N ARG A 288 -11.75 21.54 9.61
CA ARG A 288 -12.86 22.44 9.28
C ARG A 288 -12.36 23.87 9.57
N PRO A 289 -12.28 24.77 8.59
CA PRO A 289 -12.06 26.20 8.84
C PRO A 289 -13.21 26.80 9.66
N ASN A 290 -12.89 27.83 10.45
CA ASN A 290 -13.82 28.62 11.25
C ASN A 290 -14.81 29.43 10.39
#